data_AF-A0A6V7XJ16-F1
#
_entry.id   AF-A0A6V7XJ16-F1
#
_cell.length_a   1.000
_cell.length_b   1.000
_cell.length_c   1.000
_cell.angle_alpha   90.00
_cell.angle_beta   90.00
_cell.angle_gamma   90.00
#
_symmetry.space_group_name_H-M   'P 1'
#
loop_
_entity.id
_entity.type
_entity.pdbx_description
1 polymer ?
#
loop_
_entity_poly.entity_id
_entity_poly.type
_entity_poly.pdbx_seq_one_letter_code
_entity_poly.pdbx_strand_id
1 'polypeptide(L)'
;LSQLVLEGAAAVNQDEYVCTACEAGYDGNKCEICADGYFGDPFASDPQKSCRPCECNGNIDNAAIGNCDRTTGECLRCIGYTTGPKCEECLPNHWGSALAHTCRPCRCHSFGSLSPQCSNQTGQCQCREGYTSDRCDRCLPGHGDVGNGCPECKCNITGSLGTLCDEVSGQCVCKRGIYGKR
;
A
#
# COMPACT_ATOMS: atom_id res chain seq x y z
N LEU A 1 -32.72 63.79 -26.72
CA LEU A 1 -32.87 63.58 -25.27
C LEU A 1 -33.51 62.22 -25.08
N SER A 2 -32.70 61.17 -25.16
CA SER A 2 -33.17 59.79 -24.99
C SER A 2 -33.26 59.48 -23.50
N GLN A 3 -34.46 59.18 -23.02
CA GLN A 3 -34.67 58.68 -21.66
C GLN A 3 -34.26 57.21 -21.57
N LEU A 4 -33.56 56.92 -20.48
CA LEU A 4 -33.23 55.59 -19.99
C LEU A 4 -34.49 54.83 -19.57
N VAL A 5 -34.56 53.55 -19.88
CA VAL A 5 -34.99 52.51 -18.92
C VAL A 5 -34.06 51.31 -19.15
N LEU A 6 -33.05 51.17 -18.29
CA LEU A 6 -32.37 49.90 -18.10
C LEU A 6 -33.30 49.04 -17.26
N GLU A 7 -33.94 48.05 -17.89
CA GLU A 7 -34.52 46.93 -17.15
C GLU A 7 -33.35 46.15 -16.54
N GLY A 8 -32.97 46.54 -15.33
CA GLY A 8 -32.13 45.74 -14.47
C GLY A 8 -32.91 44.46 -14.16
N ALA A 9 -32.58 43.38 -14.87
CA ALA A 9 -32.90 42.05 -14.39
C ALA A 9 -32.32 41.94 -12.98
N ALA A 10 -33.22 41.96 -11.99
CA ALA A 10 -32.87 41.70 -10.61
C ALA A 10 -32.04 40.42 -10.59
N ALA A 11 -30.82 40.51 -10.06
CA ALA A 11 -30.04 39.34 -9.74
C ALA A 11 -30.93 38.43 -8.88
N VAL A 12 -31.35 37.30 -9.46
CA VAL A 12 -32.14 36.30 -8.76
C VAL A 12 -31.30 35.89 -7.55
N ASN A 13 -31.85 36.19 -6.38
CA ASN A 13 -31.22 35.98 -5.09
C ASN A 13 -30.93 34.49 -4.93
N GLN A 14 -29.66 34.07 -5.00
CA GLN A 14 -29.26 32.67 -4.87
C GLN A 14 -29.39 32.13 -3.42
N ASP A 15 -29.86 32.97 -2.50
CA ASP A 15 -29.96 32.74 -1.06
C ASP A 15 -31.41 32.52 -0.57
N GLU A 16 -32.26 31.79 -1.30
CA GLU A 16 -33.68 31.67 -0.92
C GLU A 16 -33.95 30.72 0.27
N TYR A 17 -33.14 29.67 0.45
CA TYR A 17 -33.25 28.78 1.61
C TYR A 17 -31.95 28.02 1.89
N VAL A 18 -31.81 27.63 3.16
CA VAL A 18 -30.73 26.75 3.65
C VAL A 18 -31.38 25.60 4.40
N CYS A 19 -30.99 24.37 4.05
CA CYS A 19 -31.35 23.17 4.77
C CYS A 19 -30.57 23.11 6.09
N THR A 20 -31.29 23.05 7.21
CA THR A 20 -30.68 22.92 8.55
C THR A 20 -30.55 21.47 9.00
N ALA A 21 -31.18 20.54 8.27
CA ALA A 21 -31.10 19.10 8.50
C ALA A 21 -31.22 18.37 7.15
N CYS A 22 -30.11 17.81 6.68
CA CYS A 22 -30.09 16.93 5.52
C CYS A 22 -30.39 15.48 5.93
N GLU A 23 -30.93 14.69 4.99
CA GLU A 23 -31.07 13.25 5.17
C GLU A 23 -29.69 12.58 5.31
N ALA A 24 -29.67 11.37 5.88
CA ALA A 24 -28.44 10.63 6.07
C ALA A 24 -27.74 10.37 4.72
N GLY A 25 -26.46 10.75 4.63
CA GLY A 25 -25.67 10.62 3.42
C GLY A 25 -25.67 11.84 2.51
N TYR A 26 -26.37 12.91 2.88
CA TYR A 26 -26.41 14.19 2.17
C TYR A 26 -25.82 15.31 3.02
N ASP A 27 -25.26 16.31 2.36
CA ASP A 27 -24.57 17.44 2.96
C ASP A 27 -24.67 18.67 2.03
N GLY A 28 -24.19 19.83 2.48
CA GLY A 28 -24.30 21.09 1.78
C GLY A 28 -25.50 21.94 2.24
N ASN A 29 -25.50 23.22 1.85
CA ASN A 29 -26.50 24.18 2.31
C ASN A 29 -27.90 23.89 1.76
N LYS A 30 -28.00 23.11 0.69
CA LYS A 30 -29.24 22.69 0.03
C LYS A 30 -29.30 21.16 -0.10
N CYS A 31 -28.50 20.43 0.69
CA CYS A 31 -28.34 18.98 0.60
C CYS A 31 -27.95 18.51 -0.81
N GLU A 32 -27.17 19.33 -1.52
CA GLU A 32 -26.86 19.23 -2.95
C GLU A 32 -25.61 18.40 -3.25
N ILE A 33 -24.97 17.85 -2.22
CA ILE A 33 -23.80 16.98 -2.34
C ILE A 33 -23.95 15.76 -1.42
N CYS A 34 -23.32 14.65 -1.79
CA CYS A 34 -23.19 13.53 -0.86
C CYS A 34 -22.29 13.93 0.31
N ALA A 35 -22.68 13.49 1.51
CA ALA A 35 -21.92 13.67 2.73
C ALA A 35 -20.56 12.95 2.64
N ASP A 36 -19.65 13.30 3.56
CA ASP A 36 -18.39 12.57 3.67
C ASP A 36 -18.63 11.08 3.98
N GLY A 37 -17.89 10.20 3.31
CA GLY A 37 -18.10 8.75 3.38
C GLY A 37 -19.27 8.23 2.53
N TYR A 38 -19.92 9.10 1.75
CA TYR A 38 -20.99 8.74 0.81
C TYR A 38 -20.64 9.17 -0.61
N PHE A 39 -21.19 8.45 -1.59
CA PHE A 39 -21.03 8.77 -3.00
C PHE A 39 -22.31 8.51 -3.82
N GLY A 40 -22.42 9.19 -4.96
CA GLY A 40 -23.53 9.02 -5.90
C GLY A 40 -23.96 10.34 -6.54
N ASP A 41 -25.16 10.33 -7.10
CA ASP A 41 -25.87 11.49 -7.61
C ASP A 41 -26.89 11.96 -6.56
N PRO A 42 -26.69 13.11 -5.91
CA PRO A 42 -27.60 13.63 -4.88
C PRO A 42 -29.00 13.95 -5.41
N PHE A 43 -29.19 14.07 -6.72
CA PHE A 43 -30.50 14.36 -7.33
C PHE A 43 -31.14 13.14 -7.96
N ALA A 44 -30.49 11.97 -7.91
CA ALA A 44 -31.07 10.75 -8.44
C ALA A 44 -32.25 10.28 -7.59
N SER A 45 -33.38 10.00 -8.26
CA SER A 45 -34.56 9.38 -7.63
C SER A 45 -34.40 7.87 -7.43
N ASP A 46 -33.42 7.24 -8.09
CA ASP A 46 -33.08 5.83 -7.94
C ASP A 46 -32.15 5.65 -6.73
N PRO A 47 -32.55 4.89 -5.69
CA PRO A 47 -31.73 4.65 -4.50
C PRO A 47 -30.36 4.01 -4.79
N GLN A 48 -30.20 3.34 -5.94
CA GLN A 48 -28.91 2.77 -6.35
C GLN A 48 -27.99 3.79 -7.00
N LYS A 49 -28.48 4.99 -7.29
CA LYS A 49 -27.70 6.09 -7.85
C LYS A 49 -27.62 7.26 -6.88
N SER A 50 -28.53 7.34 -5.91
CA SER A 50 -28.52 8.32 -4.84
C SER A 50 -27.29 8.19 -3.93
N CYS A 51 -27.10 9.15 -3.02
CA CYS A 51 -25.98 9.11 -2.07
C CYS A 51 -26.05 7.85 -1.20
N ARG A 52 -25.00 7.02 -1.29
CA ARG A 52 -24.86 5.76 -0.56
C ARG A 52 -23.48 5.65 0.09
N PRO A 53 -23.31 4.83 1.15
CA PRO A 53 -22.02 4.68 1.80
C PRO A 53 -20.95 4.16 0.85
N CYS A 54 -19.71 4.62 1.04
CA CYS A 54 -18.55 4.08 0.35
C CYS A 54 -18.18 2.69 0.87
N GLU A 55 -17.76 1.82 -0.04
CA GLU A 55 -17.42 0.42 0.27
C GLU A 55 -15.89 0.21 0.24
N CYS A 56 -15.20 0.62 1.30
CA CYS A 56 -13.73 0.53 1.38
C CYS A 56 -13.21 -0.71 2.13
N ASN A 57 -14.01 -1.77 2.21
CA ASN A 57 -13.67 -3.03 2.91
C ASN A 57 -13.15 -2.85 4.35
N GLY A 58 -13.55 -1.79 5.05
CA GLY A 58 -13.04 -1.48 6.40
C GLY A 58 -11.56 -1.09 6.46
N ASN A 59 -10.92 -0.86 5.31
CA ASN A 59 -9.51 -0.47 5.19
C ASN A 59 -9.34 1.06 5.08
N ILE A 60 -10.13 1.83 5.82
CA ILE A 60 -10.04 3.29 5.94
C ILE A 60 -10.10 3.71 7.40
N ASP A 61 -9.63 4.92 7.70
CA ASP A 61 -9.84 5.54 9.02
C ASP A 61 -11.19 6.25 9.05
N ASN A 62 -12.17 5.68 9.75
CA ASN A 62 -13.52 6.26 9.87
C ASN A 62 -13.56 7.64 10.54
N ALA A 63 -12.48 8.07 11.22
CA ALA A 63 -12.38 9.41 11.78
C ALA A 63 -11.82 10.45 10.78
N ALA A 64 -11.28 10.00 9.64
CA ALA A 64 -10.75 10.87 8.62
C ALA A 64 -11.85 11.36 7.67
N ILE A 65 -11.71 12.61 7.20
CA ILE A 65 -12.55 13.19 6.15
C ILE A 65 -11.92 12.89 4.79
N GLY A 66 -12.76 12.70 3.77
CA GLY A 66 -12.33 12.49 2.39
C GLY A 66 -11.79 11.08 2.16
N ASN A 67 -12.39 10.08 2.81
CA ASN A 67 -11.99 8.68 2.65
C ASN A 67 -12.30 8.12 1.25
N CYS A 68 -13.30 8.67 0.57
CA CYS A 68 -13.68 8.28 -0.79
C CYS A 68 -14.13 9.48 -1.62
N ASP A 69 -14.06 9.33 -2.93
CA ASP A 69 -14.60 10.28 -3.90
C ASP A 69 -16.15 10.28 -3.84
N ARG A 70 -16.74 11.46 -3.69
CA ARG A 70 -18.21 11.64 -3.53
C ARG A 70 -19.02 11.33 -4.81
N THR A 71 -18.37 11.17 -5.95
CA THR A 71 -19.01 10.88 -7.23
C THR A 71 -18.80 9.42 -7.62
N THR A 72 -17.56 8.94 -7.57
CA THR A 72 -17.20 7.59 -8.05
C THR A 72 -17.29 6.53 -6.96
N GLY A 73 -17.16 6.92 -5.69
CA GLY A 73 -17.06 6.00 -4.55
C GLY A 73 -15.69 5.35 -4.38
N GLU A 74 -14.71 5.76 -5.20
CA GLU A 74 -13.33 5.26 -5.09
C GLU A 74 -12.71 5.68 -3.76
N CYS A 75 -12.15 4.73 -3.03
CA CYS A 75 -11.50 4.95 -1.76
C CYS A 75 -10.13 5.59 -1.97
N LEU A 76 -9.93 6.77 -1.39
CA LEU A 76 -8.76 7.63 -1.64
C LEU A 76 -7.69 7.51 -0.55
N ARG A 77 -8.02 6.92 0.61
CA ARG A 77 -7.17 6.91 1.81
C ARG A 77 -7.10 5.53 2.45
N CYS A 78 -6.71 4.52 1.66
CA CYS A 78 -6.54 3.16 2.15
C CYS A 78 -5.46 3.06 3.25
N ILE A 79 -5.76 2.29 4.30
CA ILE A 79 -4.85 1.98 5.41
C ILE A 79 -4.55 0.48 5.48
N GLY A 80 -3.64 0.06 6.35
CA GLY A 80 -3.35 -1.37 6.54
C GLY A 80 -2.61 -2.03 5.37
N TYR A 81 -1.80 -1.25 4.65
CA TYR A 81 -1.06 -1.67 3.47
C TYR A 81 -1.94 -2.17 2.31
N THR A 82 -3.12 -1.57 2.14
CA THR A 82 -4.03 -1.90 1.05
C THR A 82 -4.06 -0.83 -0.03
N THR A 83 -4.62 -1.20 -1.18
CA THR A 83 -4.80 -0.37 -2.37
C THR A 83 -5.98 -0.91 -3.19
N GLY A 84 -6.25 -0.27 -4.33
CA GLY A 84 -7.39 -0.55 -5.17
C GLY A 84 -8.59 0.35 -4.86
N PRO A 85 -9.58 0.43 -5.77
CA PRO A 85 -10.72 1.34 -5.65
C PRO A 85 -11.58 1.14 -4.40
N LYS A 86 -11.52 -0.05 -3.80
CA LYS A 86 -12.23 -0.42 -2.57
C LYS A 86 -11.25 -0.83 -1.46
N CYS A 87 -9.97 -0.50 -1.58
CA CYS A 87 -8.93 -0.94 -0.66
C CYS A 87 -8.90 -2.48 -0.49
N GLU A 88 -9.13 -3.20 -1.60
CA GLU A 88 -9.35 -4.64 -1.68
C GLU A 88 -8.11 -5.45 -2.07
N GLU A 89 -7.02 -4.78 -2.39
CA GLU A 89 -5.74 -5.38 -2.77
C GLU A 89 -4.66 -5.00 -1.75
N CYS A 90 -3.62 -5.83 -1.58
CA CYS A 90 -2.44 -5.38 -0.86
C CYS A 90 -1.62 -4.45 -1.76
N LEU A 91 -0.91 -3.50 -1.16
CA LEU A 91 0.04 -2.64 -1.88
C LEU A 91 1.07 -3.48 -2.65
N PRO A 92 1.67 -2.94 -3.73
CA PRO A 92 2.82 -3.56 -4.36
C PRO A 92 3.92 -3.90 -3.35
N ASN A 93 4.59 -5.03 -3.54
CA ASN A 93 5.60 -5.59 -2.64
C ASN A 93 5.03 -5.92 -1.26
N HIS A 94 3.74 -6.26 -1.19
CA HIS A 94 3.09 -6.83 -0.02
C HIS A 94 2.35 -8.11 -0.41
N TRP A 95 2.09 -8.96 0.57
CA TRP A 95 1.39 -10.24 0.41
C TRP A 95 0.40 -10.47 1.55
N GLY A 96 -0.50 -11.43 1.39
CA GLY A 96 -1.62 -11.68 2.30
C GLY A 96 -2.96 -11.32 1.65
N SER A 97 -3.95 -10.99 2.48
CA SER A 97 -5.29 -10.61 2.02
C SER A 97 -5.73 -9.30 2.64
N ALA A 98 -6.06 -8.31 1.80
CA ALA A 98 -6.62 -7.03 2.22
C ALA A 98 -8.01 -7.18 2.85
N LEU A 99 -8.84 -8.08 2.31
CA LEU A 99 -10.17 -8.39 2.86
C LEU A 99 -10.09 -9.07 4.24
N ALA A 100 -9.02 -9.80 4.51
CA ALA A 100 -8.76 -10.37 5.84
C ALA A 100 -7.88 -9.47 6.73
N HIS A 101 -7.53 -8.26 6.27
CA HIS A 101 -6.64 -7.32 6.98
C HIS A 101 -5.29 -7.92 7.37
N THR A 102 -4.69 -8.71 6.48
CA THR A 102 -3.44 -9.45 6.72
C THR A 102 -2.30 -9.03 5.80
N CYS A 103 -2.41 -7.92 5.07
CA CYS A 103 -1.36 -7.44 4.19
C CYS A 103 -0.05 -7.18 4.96
N ARG A 104 1.04 -7.73 4.45
CA ARG A 104 2.39 -7.64 5.05
C ARG A 104 3.41 -7.31 3.98
N PRO A 105 4.42 -6.48 4.28
CA PRO A 105 5.48 -6.19 3.32
C PRO A 105 6.27 -7.46 2.99
N CYS A 106 6.57 -7.63 1.71
CA CYS A 106 7.60 -8.55 1.25
C CYS A 106 8.94 -8.15 1.89
N ARG A 107 9.78 -9.14 2.16
CA ARG A 107 11.11 -8.92 2.77
C ARG A 107 12.20 -9.52 1.88
N CYS A 108 12.04 -9.36 0.58
CA CYS A 108 12.98 -9.84 -0.42
C CYS A 108 14.30 -9.07 -0.34
N HIS A 109 15.41 -9.78 -0.23
CA HIS A 109 16.73 -9.21 -0.17
C HIS A 109 17.09 -8.55 -1.51
N SER A 110 17.50 -7.27 -1.48
CA SER A 110 17.69 -6.46 -2.69
C SER A 110 18.72 -7.05 -3.66
N PHE A 111 19.78 -7.68 -3.16
CA PHE A 111 20.80 -8.34 -3.99
C PHE A 111 20.48 -9.79 -4.30
N GLY A 112 19.74 -10.47 -3.42
CA GLY A 112 19.53 -11.91 -3.49
C GLY A 112 18.26 -12.31 -4.24
N SER A 113 17.30 -11.39 -4.37
CA SER A 113 16.04 -11.63 -5.07
C SER A 113 16.06 -11.10 -6.51
N LEU A 114 15.24 -11.72 -7.37
CA LEU A 114 15.02 -11.26 -8.74
C LEU A 114 14.18 -9.98 -8.78
N SER A 115 13.29 -9.79 -7.81
CA SER A 115 12.44 -8.61 -7.66
C SER A 115 12.09 -8.37 -6.18
N PRO A 116 11.61 -7.17 -5.81
CA PRO A 116 11.07 -6.90 -4.47
C PRO A 116 9.69 -7.55 -4.22
N GLN A 117 9.04 -8.06 -5.27
CA GLN A 117 7.75 -8.74 -5.16
C GLN A 117 7.94 -10.17 -4.67
N CYS A 118 7.03 -10.62 -3.82
CA CYS A 118 6.98 -11.97 -3.29
C CYS A 118 5.65 -12.65 -3.66
N SER A 119 5.57 -13.96 -3.44
CA SER A 119 4.32 -14.70 -3.59
C SER A 119 3.20 -14.09 -2.74
N ASN A 120 2.08 -13.74 -3.36
CA ASN A 120 0.93 -13.16 -2.66
C ASN A 120 0.36 -14.08 -1.55
N GLN A 121 0.58 -15.40 -1.65
CA GLN A 121 0.05 -16.39 -0.72
C GLN A 121 1.02 -16.73 0.42
N THR A 122 2.32 -16.84 0.11
CA THR A 122 3.31 -17.36 1.05
C THR A 122 4.31 -16.32 1.53
N GLY A 123 4.41 -15.18 0.84
CA GLY A 123 5.43 -14.17 1.10
C GLY A 123 6.83 -14.56 0.63
N GLN A 124 6.97 -15.69 -0.08
CA GLN A 124 8.25 -16.21 -0.55
C GLN A 124 8.76 -15.42 -1.75
N CYS A 125 10.04 -15.05 -1.71
CA CYS A 125 10.74 -14.32 -2.75
C CYS A 125 11.35 -15.27 -3.79
N GLN A 126 11.47 -14.81 -5.02
CA GLN A 126 12.20 -15.54 -6.05
C GLN A 126 13.68 -15.19 -5.97
N CYS A 127 14.52 -16.17 -5.61
CA CYS A 127 15.94 -15.96 -5.41
C CYS A 127 16.75 -16.05 -6.70
N ARG A 128 17.80 -15.26 -6.78
CA ARG A 128 18.86 -15.38 -7.78
C ARG A 128 19.68 -16.63 -7.53
N GLU A 129 20.38 -17.08 -8.57
CA GLU A 129 21.35 -18.16 -8.44
C GLU A 129 22.38 -17.87 -7.34
N GLY A 130 22.70 -18.88 -6.53
CA GLY A 130 23.60 -18.74 -5.38
C GLY A 130 22.94 -18.30 -4.08
N TYR A 131 21.68 -17.83 -4.10
CA TYR A 131 20.93 -17.37 -2.93
C TYR A 131 19.82 -18.36 -2.54
N THR A 132 19.45 -18.38 -1.27
CA THR A 132 18.43 -19.26 -0.68
C THR A 132 17.68 -18.57 0.46
N SER A 133 16.74 -19.28 1.10
CA SER A 133 15.72 -18.82 2.07
C SER A 133 14.49 -18.15 1.43
N ASP A 134 13.42 -18.00 2.22
CA ASP A 134 12.18 -17.33 1.79
C ASP A 134 12.40 -15.85 1.40
N ARG A 135 13.48 -15.24 1.88
CA ARG A 135 13.82 -13.83 1.66
C ARG A 135 15.02 -13.63 0.74
N CYS A 136 15.67 -14.71 0.32
CA CYS A 136 16.92 -14.65 -0.44
C CYS A 136 18.05 -13.89 0.28
N ASP A 137 18.04 -13.89 1.61
CA ASP A 137 19.02 -13.20 2.45
C ASP A 137 20.15 -14.12 2.94
N ARG A 138 20.31 -15.28 2.32
CA ARG A 138 21.36 -16.27 2.60
C ARG A 138 21.95 -16.81 1.31
N CYS A 139 23.23 -17.17 1.37
CA CYS A 139 23.86 -17.92 0.29
C CYS A 139 23.58 -19.43 0.40
N LEU A 140 23.67 -20.14 -0.72
CA LEU A 140 23.66 -21.60 -0.70
C LEU A 140 24.86 -22.15 0.10
N PRO A 141 24.76 -23.37 0.65
CA PRO A 141 25.85 -24.00 1.38
C PRO A 141 27.18 -23.99 0.59
N GLY A 142 28.28 -23.65 1.26
CA GLY A 142 29.60 -23.51 0.63
C GLY A 142 29.87 -22.13 0.02
N HIS A 143 28.91 -21.22 0.09
CA HIS A 143 29.05 -19.82 -0.32
C HIS A 143 28.69 -18.90 0.86
N GLY A 144 29.15 -17.66 0.82
CA GLY A 144 28.82 -16.65 1.84
C GLY A 144 29.05 -15.24 1.30
N ASP A 145 28.84 -14.22 2.14
CA ASP A 145 28.95 -12.81 1.75
C ASP A 145 27.81 -12.36 0.81
N VAL A 146 26.59 -12.34 1.38
CA VAL A 146 25.31 -12.05 0.70
C VAL A 146 25.31 -10.67 0.03
N GLY A 147 26.07 -9.70 0.56
CA GLY A 147 26.21 -8.37 -0.05
C GLY A 147 27.10 -8.35 -1.30
N ASN A 148 27.88 -9.41 -1.54
CA ASN A 148 28.90 -9.47 -2.58
C ASN A 148 28.69 -10.63 -3.57
N GLY A 149 27.44 -11.07 -3.77
CA GLY A 149 27.14 -12.04 -4.83
C GLY A 149 27.30 -13.51 -4.43
N CYS A 150 27.38 -13.81 -3.13
CA CYS A 150 27.56 -15.17 -2.62
C CYS A 150 28.75 -15.92 -3.26
N PRO A 151 29.99 -15.40 -3.18
CA PRO A 151 31.17 -16.16 -3.63
C PRO A 151 31.38 -17.45 -2.82
N GLU A 152 32.03 -18.42 -3.45
CA GLU A 152 32.49 -19.64 -2.78
C GLU A 152 33.36 -19.32 -1.55
N CYS A 153 33.18 -20.08 -0.48
CA CYS A 153 34.01 -20.00 0.71
C CYS A 153 35.46 -20.38 0.37
N LYS A 154 36.41 -19.52 0.77
CA LYS A 154 37.85 -19.72 0.56
C LYS A 154 38.59 -19.82 1.89
N CYS A 155 38.06 -20.61 2.82
CA CYS A 155 38.64 -20.78 4.15
C CYS A 155 39.94 -21.58 4.09
N ASN A 156 41.01 -21.05 4.67
CA ASN A 156 42.30 -21.72 4.74
C ASN A 156 42.33 -22.69 5.92
N ILE A 157 42.41 -23.99 5.63
CA ILE A 157 42.41 -25.06 6.65
C ILE A 157 43.57 -24.96 7.67
N THR A 158 44.62 -24.20 7.36
CA THR A 158 45.71 -23.92 8.29
C THR A 158 45.20 -23.08 9.46
N GLY A 159 44.44 -22.02 9.16
CA GLY A 159 43.93 -21.04 10.13
C GLY A 159 42.48 -21.24 10.57
N SER A 160 41.68 -21.99 9.82
CA SER A 160 40.25 -22.24 10.09
C SER A 160 39.97 -23.68 10.52
N LEU A 161 38.82 -23.90 11.16
CA LEU A 161 38.36 -25.24 11.59
C LEU A 161 37.80 -26.09 10.44
N GLY A 162 37.54 -25.51 9.28
CA GLY A 162 36.97 -26.21 8.12
C GLY A 162 36.94 -25.33 6.87
N THR A 163 36.37 -25.85 5.79
CA THR A 163 36.28 -25.14 4.50
C THR A 163 35.03 -24.28 4.34
N LEU A 164 34.06 -24.43 5.26
CA LEU A 164 32.79 -23.69 5.25
C LEU A 164 32.95 -22.33 5.93
N CYS A 165 32.20 -21.37 5.42
CA CYS A 165 32.06 -20.02 5.96
C CYS A 165 30.58 -19.73 6.27
N ASP A 166 30.35 -18.71 7.09
CA ASP A 166 29.00 -18.23 7.39
C ASP A 166 28.27 -17.75 6.12
N GLU A 167 27.05 -18.24 5.90
CA GLU A 167 26.27 -18.01 4.68
C GLU A 167 25.91 -16.55 4.42
N VAL A 168 26.01 -15.68 5.43
CA VAL A 168 25.66 -14.26 5.32
C VAL A 168 26.91 -13.39 5.22
N SER A 169 27.84 -13.51 6.17
CA SER A 169 29.04 -12.68 6.27
C SER A 169 30.22 -13.20 5.45
N GLY A 170 30.21 -14.49 5.09
CA GLY A 170 31.34 -15.18 4.47
C GLY A 170 32.52 -15.39 5.42
N GLN A 171 32.32 -15.24 6.73
CA GLN A 171 33.36 -15.40 7.75
C GLN A 171 33.64 -16.89 8.02
N CYS A 172 34.90 -17.29 7.90
CA CYS A 172 35.36 -18.62 8.28
C CYS A 172 35.47 -18.77 9.80
N VAL A 173 35.26 -19.98 10.32
CA VAL A 173 35.47 -20.26 11.75
C VAL A 173 36.96 -20.42 12.03
N CYS A 174 37.58 -19.44 12.68
CA CYS A 174 39.02 -19.44 12.95
C CYS A 174 39.40 -20.38 14.11
N LYS A 175 40.60 -20.96 14.02
CA LYS A 175 41.26 -21.63 15.15
C LYS A 175 41.63 -20.61 16.23
N ARG A 176 41.85 -21.10 17.45
CA ARG A 176 42.28 -20.26 18.57
C ARG A 176 43.59 -19.52 18.23
N GLY A 177 43.60 -18.20 18.42
CA GLY A 177 44.76 -17.34 18.14
C GLY A 177 44.90 -16.89 16.68
N ILE A 178 43.95 -17.21 15.80
CA ILE A 178 43.92 -16.79 14.39
C ILE A 178 42.76 -15.81 14.17
N TYR A 179 42.98 -14.79 13.34
CA TYR A 179 41.96 -13.83 12.91
C TYR A 179 42.03 -13.61 11.39
N GLY A 180 40.94 -13.11 10.80
CA GLY A 180 40.83 -12.85 9.36
C GLY A 180 39.56 -13.47 8.77
N LYS A 181 39.19 -13.05 7.56
CA LYS A 181 37.95 -13.50 6.89
C LYS A 181 38.06 -14.91 6.28
N ARG A 182 39.28 -15.35 5.92
CA ARG A 182 39.58 -16.56 5.14
C ARG A 182 40.69 -17.38 5.78
#